data_AF-A0A7R6WE24-F1
#
_entry.id   AF-A0A7R6WE24-F1
#
_cell.length_a   1.000
_cell.length_b   1.000
_cell.length_c   1.000
_cell.angle_alpha   90.00
_cell.angle_beta   90.00
_cell.angle_gamma   90.00
#
_symmetry.space_group_name_H-M   'P 1'
#
loop_
_entity.id
_entity.type
_entity.pdbx_description
1 polymer ?
#
loop_
_entity_poly.entity_id
_entity_poly.type
_entity_poly.pdbx_seq_one_letter_code
_entity_poly.pdbx_strand_id
1 'polypeptide(L)'
;MTGSAKATVFIDNERVIVTEYRFQPGDNTGWHRHGHDYVVVPLMDGKVKLKTKDGETFAEMKKGAPYFRKEGVEHDVISANDGEYAFIEIELK
;
A
#
# COMPACT_ATOMS: atom_id res chain seq x y z
N MET A 1 7.07 3.63 11.88
CA MET A 1 6.29 4.71 12.54
C MET A 1 4.85 4.57 12.09
N THR A 2 3.86 4.84 12.94
CA THR A 2 2.45 4.78 12.53
C THR A 2 2.13 5.91 11.56
N GLY A 3 1.66 5.56 10.36
CA GLY A 3 1.10 6.52 9.42
C GLY A 3 -0.32 6.95 9.76
N SER A 4 -0.86 7.87 8.98
CA SER A 4 -2.22 8.40 9.14
C SER A 4 -3.28 7.67 8.30
N ALA A 5 -2.87 6.84 7.34
CA ALA A 5 -3.79 6.04 6.53
C ALA A 5 -4.57 5.04 7.41
N LYS A 6 -5.86 4.84 7.08
CA LYS A 6 -6.68 3.85 7.75
C LYS A 6 -6.39 2.47 7.15
N ALA A 7 -5.83 1.57 7.96
CA ALA A 7 -5.70 0.16 7.64
C ALA A 7 -6.86 -0.64 8.22
N THR A 8 -7.54 -1.44 7.39
CA THR A 8 -8.62 -2.35 7.81
C THR A 8 -8.28 -3.77 7.38
N VAL A 9 -8.04 -4.66 8.34
CA VAL A 9 -7.78 -6.07 8.06
C VAL A 9 -9.11 -6.77 7.80
N PHE A 10 -9.29 -7.33 6.60
CA PHE A 10 -10.47 -8.10 6.22
C PHE A 10 -10.29 -9.60 6.43
N ILE A 11 -9.09 -10.12 6.16
CA ILE A 11 -8.77 -11.54 6.31
C ILE A 11 -7.41 -11.65 7.00
N ASP A 12 -7.32 -12.52 7.98
CA ASP A 12 -6.06 -12.95 8.59
C ASP A 12 -6.19 -14.44 8.95
N ASN A 13 -5.58 -15.30 8.14
CA ASN A 13 -5.60 -16.76 8.34
C ASN A 13 -4.20 -17.37 8.16
N GLU A 14 -4.08 -18.69 8.10
CA GLU A 14 -2.79 -19.36 7.98
C GLU A 14 -2.10 -19.23 6.61
N ARG A 15 -2.76 -18.61 5.62
CA ARG A 15 -2.27 -18.50 4.24
C ARG A 15 -2.04 -17.06 3.80
N VAL A 16 -2.89 -16.14 4.26
CA VAL A 16 -2.90 -14.75 3.79
C VAL A 16 -3.27 -13.76 4.88
N ILE A 17 -2.81 -12.53 4.70
CA ILE A 17 -3.36 -11.32 5.33
C ILE A 17 -3.92 -10.45 4.20
N VAL A 18 -5.16 -9.99 4.34
CA VAL A 18 -5.80 -9.08 3.39
C VAL A 18 -6.17 -7.81 4.10
N THR A 19 -5.51 -6.73 3.73
CA THR A 19 -5.67 -5.40 4.35
C THR A 19 -6.12 -4.39 3.31
N GLU A 20 -7.19 -3.65 3.59
CA GLU A 20 -7.49 -2.42 2.87
C GLU A 20 -6.70 -1.26 3.49
N TYR A 21 -5.96 -0.53 2.66
CA TYR A 21 -5.42 0.77 3.01
C TYR A 21 -6.23 1.86 2.34
N ARG A 22 -6.71 2.81 3.15
CA ARG A 22 -7.53 3.94 2.71
C ARG A 22 -6.92 5.25 3.19
N PHE A 23 -6.75 6.18 2.26
CA PHE A 23 -5.99 7.42 2.42
C PHE A 23 -6.88 8.62 2.13
N GLN A 24 -6.84 9.62 2.99
CA GLN A 24 -7.19 11.00 2.65
C GLN A 24 -6.02 11.67 1.91
N PRO A 25 -6.22 12.85 1.29
CA PRO A 25 -5.13 13.60 0.67
C PRO A 25 -3.97 13.85 1.64
N GLY A 26 -2.77 13.43 1.24
CA GLY A 26 -1.54 13.54 2.06
C GLY A 26 -1.34 12.44 3.12
N ASP A 27 -2.30 11.52 3.30
CA ASP A 27 -2.12 10.40 4.22
C ASP A 27 -0.97 9.48 3.78
N ASN A 28 -0.44 8.75 4.74
CA ASN A 28 0.64 7.79 4.51
C ASN A 28 0.48 6.52 5.36
N THR A 29 1.11 5.44 4.93
CA THR A 29 1.19 4.19 5.69
C THR A 29 2.12 4.28 6.90
N GLY A 30 3.04 5.25 6.86
CA GLY A 30 4.21 5.30 7.73
C GLY A 30 5.28 4.35 7.22
N TRP A 31 6.52 4.57 7.66
CA TRP A 31 7.63 3.68 7.34
C TRP A 31 7.41 2.27 7.89
N HIS A 32 7.46 1.30 6.98
CA HIS A 32 7.30 -0.12 7.25
C HIS A 32 8.17 -0.97 6.31
N ARG A 33 8.41 -2.21 6.72
CA ARG A 33 9.08 -3.24 5.91
C ARG A 33 8.14 -4.44 5.78
N HIS A 34 7.96 -4.91 4.56
CA HIS A 34 7.12 -6.05 4.20
C HIS A 34 7.77 -7.35 4.68
N GLY A 35 7.03 -8.13 5.48
CA GLY A 35 7.47 -9.43 6.00
C GLY A 35 7.12 -10.62 5.11
N HIS A 36 6.37 -10.38 4.04
CA HIS A 36 5.88 -11.40 3.12
C HIS A 36 5.96 -10.90 1.67
N ASP A 37 5.94 -11.84 0.73
CA ASP A 37 5.56 -11.55 -0.65
C ASP A 37 4.11 -11.08 -0.69
N TYR A 38 3.79 -10.11 -1.57
CA TYR A 38 2.46 -9.51 -1.54
C TYR A 38 1.97 -9.04 -2.92
N VAL A 39 0.64 -8.99 -3.05
CA VAL A 39 -0.07 -8.44 -4.20
C VAL A 39 -0.83 -7.20 -3.77
N VAL A 40 -0.73 -6.13 -4.56
CA VAL A 40 -1.56 -4.93 -4.40
C VAL A 40 -2.63 -4.92 -5.49
N VAL A 41 -3.87 -4.64 -5.11
CA VAL A 41 -5.02 -4.44 -6.00
C VAL A 41 -5.55 -3.01 -5.81
N PRO A 42 -5.28 -2.08 -6.74
CA PRO A 42 -5.81 -0.72 -6.66
C PRO A 42 -7.33 -0.72 -6.78
N LEU A 43 -8.03 -0.02 -5.89
CA LEU A 43 -9.51 0.08 -5.93
C LEU A 43 -10.00 1.26 -6.78
N MET A 44 -9.10 2.17 -7.14
CA MET A 44 -9.35 3.34 -7.97
C MET A 44 -8.09 3.72 -8.75
N ASP A 45 -8.27 4.52 -9.81
CA ASP A 45 -7.15 5.14 -10.49
C ASP A 45 -6.56 6.23 -9.58
N GLY A 46 -5.25 6.38 -9.60
CA GLY A 46 -4.58 7.40 -8.78
C GLY A 46 -3.08 7.28 -8.81
N LYS A 47 -2.43 8.01 -7.91
CA LYS A 47 -0.98 8.11 -7.81
C LYS A 47 -0.54 7.99 -6.36
N VAL A 48 0.53 7.25 -6.12
CA VAL A 48 1.19 7.20 -4.82
C VAL A 48 2.63 7.66 -4.94
N LYS A 49 3.11 8.33 -3.89
CA LYS A 49 4.53 8.62 -3.70
C LYS A 49 5.13 7.58 -2.78
N LEU A 50 6.23 6.97 -3.19
CA LEU A 50 6.99 6.02 -2.41
C LEU A 50 8.24 6.71 -1.88
N LYS A 51 8.39 6.79 -0.56
CA LYS A 51 9.66 7.14 0.07
C LYS A 51 10.41 5.86 0.40
N THR A 52 11.57 5.67 -0.21
CA THR A 52 12.44 4.52 0.01
C THR A 52 13.80 5.01 0.53
N LYS A 53 14.66 4.09 0.98
CA LYS A 53 16.03 4.44 1.38
C LYS A 53 16.84 5.07 0.23
N ASP A 54 16.50 4.75 -1.02
CA ASP A 54 17.21 5.18 -2.22
C ASP A 54 16.64 6.50 -2.79
N GLY A 55 15.58 7.04 -2.18
CA GLY A 55 14.94 8.30 -2.57
C GLY A 55 13.43 8.19 -2.75
N GLU A 56 12.85 9.26 -3.29
CA GLU A 56 11.41 9.35 -3.58
C GLU A 56 11.11 8.99 -5.03
N THR A 57 10.07 8.18 -5.24
CA THR A 57 9.54 7.85 -6.58
C THR A 57 8.02 7.96 -6.59
N PHE A 58 7.42 8.00 -7.78
CA PHE A 58 5.97 7.99 -7.92
C PHE A 58 5.53 6.75 -8.72
N ALA A 59 4.41 6.17 -8.31
CA ALA A 59 3.77 5.07 -9.03
C ALA A 59 2.35 5.48 -9.44
N GLU A 60 2.04 5.31 -10.72
CA GLU A 60 0.68 5.42 -11.25
C GLU A 60 -0.05 4.10 -10.96
N MET A 61 -1.27 4.23 -10.47
CA MET A 61 -2.08 3.13 -10.01
C MET A 61 -3.34 3.05 -10.86
N LYS A 62 -3.60 1.86 -11.41
CA LYS A 62 -4.76 1.63 -12.28
C LYS A 62 -5.76 0.73 -11.57
N LYS A 63 -7.01 1.18 -11.48
CA LYS A 63 -8.10 0.44 -10.86
C LYS A 63 -8.19 -0.98 -11.42
N GLY A 64 -8.16 -1.96 -10.52
CA GLY A 64 -8.29 -3.37 -10.87
C GLY A 64 -7.09 -3.99 -11.59
N ALA A 65 -5.97 -3.27 -11.74
CA ALA A 65 -4.74 -3.80 -12.30
C ALA A 65 -3.79 -4.23 -11.16
N PRO A 66 -3.76 -5.53 -10.79
CA PRO A 66 -2.93 -5.98 -9.69
C PRO A 66 -1.44 -5.99 -10.07
N TYR A 67 -0.58 -5.85 -9.07
CA TYR A 67 0.85 -6.07 -9.23
C TYR A 67 1.46 -6.73 -8.00
N PHE A 68 2.60 -7.38 -8.23
CA PHE A 68 3.33 -8.13 -7.21
C PHE A 68 4.58 -7.40 -6.72
N ARG A 69 4.94 -7.62 -5.46
CA ARG A 69 6.19 -7.20 -4.83
C ARG A 69 6.70 -8.30 -3.90
N LYS A 70 8.02 -8.34 -3.74
CA LYS A 70 8.70 -9.34 -2.91
C LYS A 70 8.77 -8.91 -1.46
N GLU A 71 8.91 -9.89 -0.57
CA GLU A 71 9.30 -9.69 0.82
C GLU A 71 10.53 -8.78 0.92
N GLY A 72 10.56 -7.98 1.99
CA GLY A 72 11.70 -7.16 2.37
C GLY A 72 11.69 -5.77 1.75
N VAL A 73 10.72 -5.43 0.91
CA VAL A 73 10.44 -4.05 0.47
C VAL A 73 10.22 -3.19 1.71
N GLU A 74 10.92 -2.05 1.77
CA GLU A 74 10.87 -1.11 2.89
C GLU A 74 10.64 0.30 2.35
N HIS A 75 9.53 0.91 2.78
CA HIS A 75 9.10 2.22 2.28
C HIS A 75 8.04 2.87 3.18
N ASP A 76 7.73 4.12 2.87
CA ASP A 76 6.50 4.79 3.25
C ASP A 76 5.70 5.11 1.98
N VAL A 77 4.41 4.76 1.95
CA VAL A 77 3.51 4.99 0.83
C VAL A 77 2.62 6.18 1.19
N ILE A 78 2.70 7.25 0.42
CA ILE A 78 1.97 8.50 0.62
C ILE A 78 0.98 8.70 -0.53
N SER A 79 -0.26 9.07 -0.22
CA SER A 79 -1.23 9.45 -1.24
C SER A 79 -0.76 10.73 -1.94
N ALA A 80 -0.68 10.68 -3.27
CA ALA A 80 -0.37 11.83 -4.13
C ALA A 80 -1.61 12.28 -4.93
N ASN A 81 -2.80 12.13 -4.31
CA ASN A 81 -4.09 12.45 -4.91
C ASN A 81 -4.75 13.62 -4.16
N ASP A 82 -5.56 14.40 -4.88
CA ASP A 82 -6.37 15.49 -4.29
C ASP A 82 -7.65 14.98 -3.61
N GLY A 83 -7.98 13.70 -3.79
CA GLY A 83 -9.12 13.02 -3.19
C GLY A 83 -8.70 11.75 -2.43
N GLU A 84 -9.71 11.05 -1.91
CA GLU A 84 -9.51 9.75 -1.28
C GLU A 84 -8.83 8.78 -2.26
N TYR A 85 -7.94 7.93 -1.73
CA TYR A 85 -7.33 6.83 -2.46
C TYR A 85 -7.40 5.54 -1.65
N ALA A 86 -7.52 4.38 -2.31
CA ALA A 86 -7.53 3.09 -1.62
C ALA A 86 -7.00 1.94 -2.49
N PHE A 87 -6.37 0.97 -1.81
CA PHE A 87 -5.98 -0.31 -2.39
C PHE A 87 -6.15 -1.45 -1.39
N ILE A 88 -6.27 -2.67 -1.90
CA ILE A 88 -6.16 -3.91 -1.12
C ILE A 88 -4.73 -4.42 -1.25
N GLU A 89 -4.15 -4.82 -0.12
CA GLU A 89 -2.89 -5.54 -0.04
C GLU A 89 -3.16 -6.97 0.43
N ILE A 90 -2.55 -7.94 -0.25
CA ILE A 90 -2.69 -9.37 0.02
C ILE A 90 -1.30 -9.93 0.25
N GLU A 91 -0.95 -10.13 1.52
CA GLU A 91 0.32 -10.72 1.94
C GLU A 91 0.21 -12.25 1.97
N LEU A 92 1.25 -12.94 1.51
CA LEU A 92 1.33 -14.40 1.41
C LEU A 92 2.21 -14.96 2.55
N LYS A 93 1.59 -15.67 3.51
CA LYS A 93 2.28 -16.22 4.69
C LYS A 93 3.14 -17.44 4.40
#